data_AF-A0A3C1JPC1-F1
#
_entry.id   AF-A0A3C1JPC1-F1
#
_cell.length_a   1.000
_cell.length_b   1.000
_cell.length_c   1.000
_cell.angle_alpha   90.00
_cell.angle_beta   90.00
_cell.angle_gamma   90.00
#
_symmetry.space_group_name_H-M   'P 1'
#
loop_
_entity.id
_entity.type
_entity.pdbx_description
1 polymer ?
#
loop_
_entity_poly.entity_id
_entity_poly.type
_entity_poly.pdbx_seq_one_letter_code
_entity_poly.pdbx_strand_id
1 'polypeptide(L)'
;MVHWAVDLTDVDGLPHVSVQSGDQSISVQPYTVTNLDPITVTMPATASVVTVRLWLSDASGTIRARNYTQLVVRGSASQSSETTETALTWRLVPGEFTSSSWPEARIAPGGHKYGATGAGYVEYEVSMPANTDASRAQSLTVRFEAGSRTAASRRGWHDYRYFQGTDYPQTRETGRPSLIRVSVNGVDIGDVTAPDDFADARGVLSIVEQPEWEYASAGTILETSADAEKVSAIMKLATDGVLRVRFTVPSGPIANGINLYGSTRGSTLLAPTIRVHLGNH
;
A
#
# COMPACT_ATOMS: atom_id res chain seq x y z
N MET A 1 -14.66 -28.57 -13.68
CA MET A 1 -15.37 -27.28 -13.69
C MET A 1 -14.33 -26.17 -13.61
N VAL A 2 -14.38 -25.18 -14.49
CA VAL A 2 -13.62 -23.94 -14.30
C VAL A 2 -14.46 -23.01 -13.45
N HIS A 3 -13.87 -22.50 -12.39
CA HIS A 3 -14.47 -21.51 -11.52
C HIS A 3 -13.70 -20.20 -11.70
N TRP A 4 -14.40 -19.07 -11.57
CA TRP A 4 -13.77 -17.78 -11.54
C TRP A 4 -14.40 -16.87 -10.48
N ALA A 5 -13.60 -15.95 -9.95
CA ALA A 5 -14.03 -14.92 -9.03
C ALA A 5 -13.25 -13.64 -9.29
N VAL A 6 -13.90 -12.51 -9.02
CA VAL A 6 -13.31 -11.18 -9.08
C VAL A 6 -13.18 -10.65 -7.67
N ASP A 7 -11.95 -10.33 -7.28
CA ASP A 7 -11.66 -9.57 -6.06
C ASP A 7 -11.23 -8.16 -6.45
N LEU A 8 -11.43 -7.19 -5.57
CA LEU A 8 -10.92 -5.84 -5.75
C LEU A 8 -10.34 -5.28 -4.45
N THR A 9 -9.34 -4.41 -4.59
CA THR A 9 -8.84 -3.55 -3.53
C THR A 9 -9.12 -2.11 -3.92
N ASP A 10 -9.91 -1.41 -3.11
CA ASP A 10 -10.29 -0.01 -3.39
C ASP A 10 -9.17 1.00 -3.09
N VAL A 11 -9.47 2.28 -3.29
CA VAL A 11 -8.53 3.40 -3.07
C VAL A 11 -8.12 3.60 -1.61
N ASP A 12 -8.90 3.06 -0.67
CA ASP A 12 -8.56 3.09 0.75
C ASP A 12 -7.80 1.80 1.16
N GLY A 13 -7.50 0.93 0.19
CA GLY A 13 -6.80 -0.32 0.43
C GLY A 13 -7.68 -1.36 1.11
N LEU A 14 -9.01 -1.27 1.02
CA LEU A 14 -9.91 -2.27 1.58
C LEU A 14 -10.14 -3.39 0.56
N PRO A 15 -10.02 -4.67 0.95
CA PRO A 15 -10.29 -5.80 0.08
C PRO A 15 -11.78 -6.10 0.02
N HIS A 16 -12.27 -6.42 -1.18
CA HIS A 16 -13.62 -6.91 -1.44
C HIS A 16 -13.51 -8.19 -2.25
N VAL A 17 -13.97 -9.30 -1.67
CA VAL A 17 -13.70 -10.66 -2.18
C VAL A 17 -14.92 -11.20 -2.92
N SER A 18 -14.70 -11.82 -4.07
CA SER A 18 -15.72 -12.48 -4.89
C SER A 18 -16.92 -11.56 -5.19
N VAL A 19 -16.67 -10.31 -5.54
CA VAL A 19 -17.73 -9.34 -5.91
C VAL A 19 -18.50 -9.76 -7.15
N GLN A 20 -17.88 -10.58 -7.99
CA GLN A 20 -18.48 -11.33 -9.09
C GLN A 20 -17.86 -12.73 -9.10
N SER A 21 -18.63 -13.73 -9.49
CA SER A 21 -18.13 -15.09 -9.65
C SER A 21 -19.00 -15.87 -10.63
N GLY A 22 -18.47 -17.00 -11.10
CA GLY A 22 -19.20 -17.91 -11.94
C GLY A 22 -18.45 -19.19 -12.23
N ASP A 23 -19.13 -20.07 -12.94
CA ASP A 23 -18.67 -21.42 -13.25
C ASP A 23 -18.86 -21.71 -14.73
N GLN A 24 -17.94 -22.50 -15.28
CA GLN A 24 -18.01 -22.98 -16.64
C GLN A 24 -17.66 -24.47 -16.70
N SER A 25 -18.62 -25.25 -17.19
CA SER A 25 -18.42 -26.67 -17.45
C SER A 25 -17.52 -26.82 -18.67
N ILE A 26 -16.46 -27.61 -18.53
CA ILE A 26 -15.54 -27.93 -19.63
C ILE A 26 -15.26 -29.42 -19.67
N SER A 27 -15.01 -29.92 -20.89
CA SER A 27 -14.51 -31.27 -21.10
C SER A 27 -13.03 -31.18 -21.45
N VAL A 28 -12.19 -31.72 -20.56
CA VAL A 28 -10.72 -31.67 -20.69
C VAL A 28 -10.24 -33.03 -21.19
N GLN A 29 -9.38 -33.04 -22.21
CA GLN A 29 -8.72 -34.26 -22.69
C GLN A 29 -7.22 -34.23 -22.33
N PRO A 30 -6.64 -35.34 -21.85
CA PRO A 30 -5.22 -35.40 -21.53
C PRO A 30 -4.34 -34.94 -22.69
N TYR A 31 -3.29 -34.16 -22.38
CA TYR A 31 -2.29 -33.69 -23.35
C TYR A 31 -2.86 -32.83 -24.50
N THR A 32 -4.00 -32.17 -24.28
CA THR A 32 -4.59 -31.22 -25.24
C THR A 32 -4.75 -29.84 -24.63
N VAL A 33 -4.92 -28.84 -25.49
CA VAL A 33 -5.35 -27.49 -25.09
C VAL A 33 -6.86 -27.40 -25.27
N THR A 34 -7.58 -27.21 -24.17
CA THR A 34 -9.03 -26.96 -24.19
C THR A 34 -9.27 -25.46 -24.16
N ASN A 35 -9.91 -24.93 -25.21
CA ASN A 35 -10.34 -23.53 -25.22
C ASN A 35 -11.53 -23.34 -24.27
N LEU A 36 -11.50 -22.23 -23.53
CA LEU A 36 -12.62 -21.78 -22.71
C LEU A 36 -13.46 -20.79 -23.53
N ASP A 37 -14.79 -20.87 -23.41
CA ASP A 37 -15.63 -19.73 -23.81
C ASP A 37 -15.21 -18.47 -23.04
N PRO A 38 -15.38 -17.27 -23.62
CA PRO A 38 -14.97 -16.04 -22.96
C PRO A 38 -15.65 -15.81 -21.60
N ILE A 39 -14.85 -15.54 -20.58
CA ILE A 39 -15.34 -15.09 -19.28
C ILE A 39 -15.54 -13.57 -19.36
N THR A 40 -16.79 -13.13 -19.18
CA THR A 40 -17.14 -11.70 -19.17
C THR A 40 -17.22 -11.21 -17.73
N VAL A 41 -16.43 -10.19 -17.39
CA VAL A 41 -16.41 -9.54 -16.08
C VAL A 41 -16.74 -8.06 -16.23
N THR A 42 -17.53 -7.52 -15.30
CA THR A 42 -17.84 -6.08 -15.28
C THR A 42 -16.82 -5.36 -14.41
N MET A 43 -16.14 -4.33 -14.92
CA MET A 43 -15.22 -3.54 -14.10
C MET A 43 -15.99 -2.64 -13.13
N PRO A 44 -15.48 -2.44 -11.89
CA PRO A 44 -16.08 -1.49 -10.96
C PRO A 44 -16.07 -0.06 -11.53
N ALA A 45 -17.07 0.74 -11.15
CA ALA A 45 -17.13 2.14 -11.53
C ALA A 45 -16.10 3.01 -10.78
N THR A 46 -15.60 2.52 -9.65
CA THR A 46 -14.61 3.20 -8.81
C THR A 46 -13.21 2.66 -9.07
N ALA A 47 -12.21 3.53 -8.85
CA ALA A 47 -10.81 3.16 -9.01
C ALA A 47 -10.45 2.01 -8.06
N SER A 48 -9.77 1.00 -8.58
CA SER A 48 -9.39 -0.19 -7.80
C SER A 48 -8.31 -1.01 -8.49
N VAL A 49 -7.64 -1.86 -7.72
CA VAL A 49 -6.87 -2.99 -8.24
C VAL A 49 -7.80 -4.19 -8.27
N VAL A 50 -8.01 -4.77 -9.45
CA VAL A 50 -8.90 -5.90 -9.67
C VAL A 50 -8.07 -7.16 -9.89
N THR A 51 -8.41 -8.24 -9.19
CA THR A 51 -7.84 -9.57 -9.44
C THR A 51 -8.92 -10.51 -9.93
N VAL A 52 -8.80 -10.99 -11.18
CA VAL A 52 -9.64 -12.06 -11.71
C VAL A 52 -8.91 -13.37 -11.44
N ARG A 53 -9.44 -14.18 -10.52
CA ARG A 53 -8.89 -15.49 -10.17
C ARG A 53 -9.66 -16.58 -10.87
N LEU A 54 -8.95 -17.58 -11.39
CA LEU A 54 -9.51 -18.77 -12.01
C LEU A 54 -8.95 -20.02 -11.32
N TRP A 55 -9.80 -21.04 -11.13
CA TRP A 55 -9.33 -22.35 -10.70
C TRP A 55 -10.12 -23.47 -11.37
N LEU A 56 -9.43 -24.54 -11.74
CA LEU A 56 -10.01 -25.74 -12.33
C LEU A 56 -10.18 -26.80 -11.23
N SER A 57 -11.39 -27.30 -11.04
CA SER A 57 -11.68 -28.46 -10.19
C SER A 57 -12.04 -29.69 -11.02
N ASP A 58 -11.73 -30.87 -10.49
CA ASP A 58 -12.25 -32.14 -11.03
C ASP A 58 -13.64 -32.50 -10.44
N ALA A 59 -14.19 -33.64 -10.84
CA ALA A 59 -15.51 -34.11 -10.39
C ALA A 59 -15.61 -34.37 -8.88
N SER A 60 -14.48 -34.54 -8.18
CA SER A 60 -14.43 -34.68 -6.71
C SER A 60 -14.37 -33.32 -5.99
N GLY A 61 -14.27 -32.22 -6.74
CA GLY A 61 -14.04 -30.88 -6.20
C GLY A 61 -12.56 -30.56 -5.94
N THR A 62 -11.64 -31.45 -6.31
CA THR A 62 -10.20 -31.22 -6.08
C THR A 62 -9.67 -30.19 -7.07
N ILE A 63 -9.00 -29.14 -6.56
CA ILE A 63 -8.38 -28.10 -7.40
C ILE A 63 -7.14 -28.66 -8.09
N ARG A 64 -7.14 -28.62 -9.43
CA ARG A 64 -6.06 -29.12 -10.30
C ARG A 64 -5.16 -28.02 -10.85
N ALA A 65 -5.69 -26.81 -11.04
CA ALA A 65 -4.93 -25.68 -11.52
C ALA A 65 -5.52 -24.36 -10.99
N ARG A 66 -4.67 -23.33 -10.94
CA ARG A 66 -5.06 -21.94 -10.64
C ARG A 66 -4.37 -21.01 -11.62
N ASN A 67 -5.04 -19.93 -11.97
CA ASN A 67 -4.44 -18.81 -12.67
C ASN A 67 -5.10 -17.51 -12.19
N TYR A 68 -4.48 -16.37 -12.49
CA TYR A 68 -5.07 -15.08 -12.23
C TYR A 68 -4.56 -14.05 -13.23
N THR A 69 -5.30 -12.96 -13.36
CA THR A 69 -4.80 -11.73 -13.98
C THR A 69 -5.21 -10.56 -13.11
N GLN A 70 -4.42 -9.50 -13.14
CA GLN A 70 -4.73 -8.25 -12.46
C GLN A 70 -5.00 -7.15 -13.47
N LEU A 71 -5.93 -6.27 -13.12
CA LEU A 71 -6.23 -5.05 -13.86
C LEU A 71 -6.22 -3.87 -12.90
N VAL A 72 -5.85 -2.70 -13.40
CA VAL A 72 -5.94 -1.46 -12.64
C VAL A 72 -7.03 -0.61 -13.25
N VAL A 73 -8.13 -0.45 -12.52
CA VAL A 73 -9.21 0.45 -12.91
C VAL A 73 -8.86 1.83 -12.38
N ARG A 74 -8.71 2.79 -13.31
CA ARG A 74 -8.45 4.20 -12.98
C ARG A 74 -9.77 4.98 -13.00
N GLY A 75 -9.97 5.79 -11.98
CA GLY A 75 -11.05 6.78 -11.90
C GLY A 75 -10.47 8.20 -11.89
N SER A 76 -11.29 9.19 -11.55
CA SER A 76 -10.79 10.53 -11.24
C SER A 76 -9.78 10.45 -10.11
N ALA A 77 -8.70 11.24 -10.21
CA ALA A 77 -7.71 11.32 -9.14
C ALA A 77 -8.39 11.70 -7.82
N SER A 78 -8.15 10.91 -6.77
CA SER A 78 -8.59 11.26 -5.42
C SER A 78 -7.98 12.59 -5.02
N GLN A 79 -8.78 13.45 -4.40
CA GLN A 79 -8.26 14.72 -3.90
C GLN A 79 -7.20 14.46 -2.82
N SER A 80 -6.14 15.27 -2.83
CA SER A 80 -5.07 15.23 -1.83
C SER A 80 -5.59 15.51 -0.42
N SER A 81 -6.68 16.26 -0.31
CA SER A 81 -7.42 16.48 0.92
C SER A 81 -8.92 16.41 0.68
N GLU A 82 -9.66 15.90 1.65
CA GLU A 82 -11.12 15.79 1.61
C GLU A 82 -11.70 16.14 2.99
N THR A 83 -12.80 16.89 2.99
CA THR A 83 -13.52 17.28 4.21
C THR A 83 -14.97 16.86 4.08
N THR A 84 -15.44 16.07 5.04
CA THR A 84 -16.85 15.70 5.19
C THR A 84 -17.33 16.16 6.56
N GLU A 85 -18.63 16.01 6.83
CA GLU A 85 -19.19 16.30 8.15
C GLU A 85 -18.52 15.48 9.27
N THR A 86 -18.08 14.27 8.96
CA THR A 86 -17.58 13.28 9.92
C THR A 86 -16.07 13.03 9.84
N ALA A 87 -15.36 13.59 8.87
CA ALA A 87 -13.93 13.36 8.75
C ALA A 87 -13.16 14.44 7.98
N LEU A 88 -11.90 14.59 8.35
CA LEU A 88 -10.86 15.26 7.55
C LEU A 88 -9.87 14.21 7.08
N THR A 89 -9.58 14.17 5.78
CA THR A 89 -8.70 13.16 5.18
C THR A 89 -7.61 13.83 4.35
N TRP A 90 -6.37 13.39 4.51
CA TRP A 90 -5.23 13.80 3.67
C TRP A 90 -4.53 12.58 3.10
N ARG A 91 -4.16 12.64 1.83
CA ARG A 91 -3.46 11.60 1.08
C ARG A 91 -2.08 12.14 0.69
N LEU A 92 -1.03 11.59 1.29
CA LEU A 92 0.33 12.04 1.12
C LEU A 92 0.96 11.49 -0.16
N VAL A 93 1.83 12.27 -0.80
CA VAL A 93 2.73 11.77 -1.85
C VAL A 93 4.07 11.43 -1.19
N PRO A 94 4.58 10.18 -1.25
CA PRO A 94 5.79 9.80 -0.53
C PRO A 94 7.04 10.66 -0.80
N GLY A 95 7.15 11.24 -2.00
CA GLY A 95 8.25 12.12 -2.39
C GLY A 95 8.11 13.58 -1.94
N GLU A 96 6.95 13.99 -1.43
CA GLU A 96 6.65 15.37 -0.99
C GLU A 96 6.79 15.55 0.53
N PHE A 97 7.78 14.87 1.11
CA PHE A 97 8.11 15.02 2.53
C PHE A 97 8.74 16.38 2.82
N THR A 98 8.55 16.88 4.04
CA THR A 98 9.12 18.15 4.51
C THR A 98 10.45 17.98 5.22
N SER A 99 10.69 16.80 5.82
CA SER A 99 11.95 16.48 6.48
C SER A 99 12.25 14.99 6.45
N SER A 100 13.54 14.65 6.37
CA SER A 100 14.02 13.29 6.55
C SER A 100 15.41 13.26 7.18
N SER A 101 15.68 12.26 8.01
CA SER A 101 17.04 12.00 8.51
C SER A 101 17.90 11.17 7.57
N TRP A 102 17.33 10.61 6.50
CA TRP A 102 18.07 9.76 5.58
C TRP A 102 18.71 10.61 4.48
N PRO A 103 20.05 10.65 4.37
CA PRO A 103 20.73 11.49 3.38
C PRO A 103 20.58 10.98 1.95
N GLU A 104 20.34 9.66 1.79
CA GLU A 104 20.31 8.98 0.49
C GLU A 104 18.99 8.21 0.29
N ALA A 105 17.87 8.86 0.62
CA ALA A 105 16.56 8.31 0.32
C ALA A 105 16.40 8.11 -1.20
N ARG A 106 15.85 6.95 -1.59
CA ARG A 106 15.48 6.64 -2.97
C ARG A 106 14.02 7.02 -3.21
N ILE A 107 13.80 7.86 -4.19
CA ILE A 107 12.47 8.32 -4.57
C ILE A 107 12.21 7.85 -6.00
N ALA A 108 11.10 7.16 -6.23
CA ALA A 108 10.73 6.73 -7.58
C ALA A 108 10.44 7.97 -8.46
N PRO A 109 10.65 7.88 -9.79
CA PRO A 109 10.21 8.92 -10.70
C PRO A 109 8.72 9.25 -10.49
N GLY A 110 8.40 10.54 -10.35
CA GLY A 110 7.06 11.01 -9.99
C GLY A 110 6.73 10.99 -8.49
N GLY A 111 7.66 10.61 -7.61
CA GLY A 111 7.50 10.76 -6.16
C GLY A 111 6.62 9.74 -5.45
N HIS A 112 6.00 8.79 -6.17
CA HIS A 112 5.02 7.87 -5.58
C HIS A 112 5.60 6.66 -4.85
N LYS A 113 6.91 6.62 -4.60
CA LYS A 113 7.53 5.68 -3.67
C LYS A 113 8.73 6.34 -3.02
N TYR A 114 8.82 6.20 -1.71
CA TYR A 114 9.95 6.63 -0.89
C TYR A 114 10.61 5.39 -0.28
N GLY A 115 11.93 5.26 -0.36
CA GLY A 115 12.67 4.11 0.14
C GLY A 115 13.94 4.52 0.86
N ALA A 116 14.16 4.06 2.09
CA ALA A 116 15.37 4.35 2.84
C ALA A 116 15.78 3.16 3.72
N THR A 117 17.09 2.90 3.83
CA THR A 117 17.65 1.75 4.57
C THR A 117 18.03 2.13 6.00
N GLY A 118 17.88 1.19 6.94
CA GLY A 118 18.33 1.39 8.33
C GLY A 118 17.36 2.19 9.19
N ALA A 119 17.83 2.66 10.33
CA ALA A 119 17.07 3.54 11.21
C ALA A 119 17.03 4.98 10.68
N GLY A 120 15.95 5.70 10.97
CA GLY A 120 15.75 7.09 10.55
C GLY A 120 14.27 7.46 10.49
N TYR A 121 13.95 8.62 9.91
CA TYR A 121 12.57 9.08 9.75
C TYR A 121 12.33 9.84 8.44
N VAL A 122 11.06 9.88 8.05
CA VAL A 122 10.50 10.78 7.04
C VAL A 122 9.25 11.45 7.61
N GLU A 123 9.09 12.74 7.39
CA GLU A 123 8.03 13.58 7.95
C GLU A 123 7.33 14.39 6.87
N TYR A 124 6.02 14.55 7.03
CA TYR A 124 5.13 15.28 6.14
C TYR A 124 4.34 16.31 6.95
N GLU A 125 3.99 17.43 6.32
CA GLU A 125 3.09 18.42 6.91
C GLU A 125 1.80 18.50 6.08
N VAL A 126 0.66 18.54 6.76
CA VAL A 126 -0.64 18.82 6.14
C VAL A 126 -1.36 19.92 6.92
N SER A 127 -2.00 20.83 6.19
CA SER A 127 -2.78 21.92 6.79
C SER A 127 -4.22 21.50 7.02
N MET A 128 -4.74 21.78 8.21
CA MET A 128 -6.16 21.69 8.50
C MET A 128 -6.94 22.78 7.76
N PRO A 129 -8.16 22.48 7.26
CA PRO A 129 -9.03 23.51 6.72
C PRO A 129 -9.25 24.65 7.72
N ALA A 130 -9.34 25.88 7.21
CA ALA A 130 -9.69 27.03 8.03
C ALA A 130 -11.03 26.78 8.74
N ASN A 131 -11.13 27.20 10.01
CA ASN A 131 -12.31 26.99 10.86
C ASN A 131 -12.59 25.52 11.25
N THR A 132 -11.62 24.61 11.13
CA THR A 132 -11.73 23.28 11.74
C THR A 132 -11.90 23.41 13.25
N ASP A 133 -13.03 22.96 13.78
CA ASP A 133 -13.23 22.83 15.22
C ASP A 133 -12.49 21.59 15.73
N ALA A 134 -11.27 21.81 16.22
CA ALA A 134 -10.40 20.77 16.74
C ALA A 134 -11.02 20.02 17.95
N SER A 135 -12.00 20.61 18.65
CA SER A 135 -12.69 19.95 19.77
C SER A 135 -13.57 18.78 19.32
N ARG A 136 -13.96 18.75 18.03
CA ARG A 136 -14.73 17.65 17.45
C ARG A 136 -13.88 16.42 17.13
N ALA A 137 -12.56 16.51 17.14
CA ALA A 137 -11.70 15.39 16.78
C ALA A 137 -11.77 14.27 17.84
N GLN A 138 -12.29 13.10 17.44
CA GLN A 138 -12.53 11.95 18.35
C GLN A 138 -11.49 10.85 18.21
N SER A 139 -10.99 10.63 17.00
CA SER A 139 -9.94 9.64 16.73
C SER A 139 -9.18 10.04 15.45
N LEU A 140 -8.00 9.47 15.29
CA LEU A 140 -7.16 9.66 14.11
C LEU A 140 -6.65 8.30 13.65
N THR A 141 -6.71 8.04 12.36
CA THR A 141 -6.16 6.84 11.72
C THR A 141 -5.07 7.24 10.73
N VAL A 142 -3.96 6.52 10.72
CA VAL A 142 -2.96 6.58 9.64
C VAL A 142 -2.88 5.21 8.99
N ARG A 143 -3.23 5.15 7.70
CA ARG A 143 -3.25 3.93 6.89
C ARG A 143 -2.38 4.08 5.67
N PHE A 144 -1.52 3.11 5.38
CA PHE A 144 -0.51 3.24 4.34
C PHE A 144 -0.02 1.87 3.87
N GLU A 145 0.47 1.78 2.64
CA GLU A 145 1.22 0.61 2.18
C GLU A 145 2.72 0.82 2.46
N ALA A 146 3.35 -0.12 3.18
CA ALA A 146 4.78 -0.09 3.44
C ALA A 146 5.45 -1.47 3.44
N GLY A 147 6.74 -1.46 3.12
CA GLY A 147 7.65 -2.61 3.20
C GLY A 147 8.89 -2.28 4.02
N SER A 148 9.67 -3.27 4.42
CA SER A 148 11.07 -3.00 4.81
C SER A 148 11.87 -2.62 3.57
N ARG A 149 13.10 -2.10 3.75
CA ARG A 149 14.00 -1.73 2.64
C ARG A 149 15.27 -2.55 2.74
N THR A 150 15.23 -3.76 2.17
CA THR A 150 16.35 -4.72 2.26
C THR A 150 16.88 -5.16 0.92
N ALA A 151 16.23 -4.79 -0.20
CA ALA A 151 16.62 -5.18 -1.55
C ALA A 151 18.13 -5.00 -1.82
N ALA A 152 18.67 -3.81 -1.53
CA ALA A 152 20.08 -3.48 -1.75
C ALA A 152 21.05 -4.24 -0.83
N SER A 153 20.58 -4.80 0.30
CA SER A 153 21.41 -5.52 1.28
C SER A 153 21.30 -7.05 1.14
N ARG A 154 20.59 -7.56 0.12
CA ARG A 154 20.51 -9.00 -0.16
C ARG A 154 21.82 -9.46 -0.84
N ARG A 155 22.76 -9.94 -0.01
CA ARG A 155 24.07 -10.47 -0.46
C ARG A 155 23.93 -11.49 -1.58
N GLY A 156 24.82 -11.39 -2.58
CA GLY A 156 24.93 -12.33 -3.70
C GLY A 156 23.90 -12.14 -4.80
N TRP A 157 23.07 -11.10 -4.73
CA TRP A 157 21.97 -10.91 -5.67
C TRP A 157 22.36 -10.13 -6.95
N HIS A 158 23.36 -9.24 -6.90
CA HIS A 158 23.94 -8.65 -8.10
C HIS A 158 25.34 -8.04 -7.86
N ASP A 159 26.16 -7.97 -8.90
CA ASP A 159 27.36 -7.13 -8.95
C ASP A 159 26.93 -5.67 -9.06
N TYR A 160 27.28 -4.85 -8.06
CA TYR A 160 26.89 -3.45 -7.96
C TYR A 160 27.32 -2.59 -9.16
N ARG A 161 28.30 -3.06 -9.95
CA ARG A 161 28.79 -2.38 -11.17
C ARG A 161 27.82 -2.44 -12.34
N TYR A 162 26.81 -3.31 -12.29
CA TYR A 162 25.83 -3.51 -13.37
C TYR A 162 24.38 -3.24 -12.91
N PHE A 163 24.20 -2.45 -11.85
CA PHE A 163 22.88 -2.16 -11.29
C PHE A 163 21.98 -1.42 -12.28
N GLN A 164 20.89 -2.05 -12.69
CA GLN A 164 19.81 -1.44 -13.46
C GLN A 164 18.68 -0.98 -12.54
N GLY A 165 17.87 0.00 -12.97
CA GLY A 165 16.71 0.47 -12.19
C GLY A 165 15.69 -0.63 -11.89
N THR A 166 15.63 -1.65 -12.74
CA THR A 166 14.77 -2.85 -12.60
C THR A 166 15.28 -3.86 -11.60
N ASP A 167 16.53 -3.71 -11.12
CA ASP A 167 17.16 -4.71 -10.27
C ASP A 167 16.55 -4.66 -8.86
N TYR A 168 15.51 -5.47 -8.68
CA TYR A 168 14.85 -5.71 -7.40
C TYR A 168 14.76 -7.22 -7.07
N PRO A 169 15.35 -7.70 -5.95
CA PRO A 169 15.35 -9.13 -5.64
C PRO A 169 13.97 -9.65 -5.34
N GLN A 170 13.60 -10.74 -6.02
CA GLN A 170 12.37 -11.48 -5.79
C GLN A 170 12.16 -11.82 -4.32
N THR A 171 10.89 -11.81 -3.89
CA THR A 171 10.47 -12.21 -2.55
C THR A 171 11.05 -13.58 -2.17
N ARG A 172 11.47 -13.72 -0.91
CA ARG A 172 12.00 -14.98 -0.34
C ARG A 172 10.99 -15.59 0.63
N GLU A 173 11.21 -16.86 0.98
CA GLU A 173 10.42 -17.54 2.01
C GLU A 173 10.56 -16.87 3.39
N THR A 174 11.76 -16.39 3.73
CA THR A 174 12.02 -15.68 4.98
C THR A 174 12.11 -14.18 4.74
N GLY A 175 11.14 -13.45 5.27
CA GLY A 175 11.11 -11.98 5.22
C GLY A 175 12.10 -11.32 6.18
N ARG A 176 12.40 -10.04 5.92
CA ARG A 176 13.20 -9.19 6.82
C ARG A 176 12.34 -8.04 7.33
N PRO A 177 11.70 -8.18 8.50
CA PRO A 177 10.72 -7.19 8.95
C PRO A 177 11.38 -5.89 9.38
N SER A 178 10.62 -4.79 9.31
CA SER A 178 11.04 -3.50 9.84
C SER A 178 9.97 -2.90 10.75
N LEU A 179 10.37 -2.43 11.93
CA LEU A 179 9.49 -1.68 12.82
C LEU A 179 9.34 -0.26 12.31
N ILE A 180 8.10 0.21 12.22
CA ILE A 180 7.74 1.57 11.83
C ILE A 180 6.89 2.15 12.94
N ARG A 181 7.41 3.18 13.59
CA ARG A 181 6.69 4.02 14.54
C ARG A 181 6.05 5.19 13.81
N VAL A 182 4.77 5.41 14.05
CA VAL A 182 4.06 6.56 13.52
C VAL A 182 3.77 7.54 14.64
N SER A 183 4.06 8.82 14.41
CA SER A 183 3.70 9.90 15.30
C SER A 183 3.06 11.06 14.55
N VAL A 184 2.21 11.82 15.25
CA VAL A 184 1.60 13.04 14.72
C VAL A 184 1.86 14.17 15.71
N ASN A 185 2.41 15.30 15.25
CA ASN A 185 2.83 16.42 16.11
C ASN A 185 3.70 15.99 17.31
N GLY A 186 4.54 14.97 17.12
CA GLY A 186 5.40 14.42 18.17
C GLY A 186 4.72 13.45 19.14
N VAL A 187 3.43 13.18 19.00
CA VAL A 187 2.71 12.17 19.80
C VAL A 187 2.74 10.83 19.09
N ASP A 188 3.33 9.82 19.71
CA ASP A 188 3.37 8.44 19.20
C ASP A 188 1.96 7.83 19.17
N ILE A 189 1.45 7.53 17.96
CA ILE A 189 0.12 6.96 17.78
C ILE A 189 0.16 5.43 17.73
N GLY A 190 1.26 4.85 17.28
CA GLY A 190 1.53 3.42 17.43
C GLY A 190 2.69 2.91 16.59
N ASP A 191 3.02 1.64 16.83
CA ASP A 191 4.05 0.90 16.11
C ASP A 191 3.39 -0.17 15.22
N VAL A 192 3.87 -0.27 13.98
CA VAL A 192 3.49 -1.33 13.03
C VAL A 192 4.74 -1.98 12.48
N THR A 193 4.62 -3.24 12.02
CA THR A 193 5.76 -3.97 11.45
C THR A 193 5.49 -4.26 9.99
N ALA A 194 6.33 -3.71 9.10
CA ALA A 194 6.35 -4.13 7.71
C ALA A 194 7.07 -5.48 7.61
N PRO A 195 6.45 -6.53 7.06
CA PRO A 195 6.97 -7.90 7.18
C PRO A 195 8.20 -8.18 6.30
N ASP A 196 8.29 -7.54 5.14
CA ASP A 196 9.41 -7.72 4.21
C ASP A 196 9.45 -6.61 3.15
N ASP A 197 10.45 -6.70 2.29
CA ASP A 197 10.63 -5.94 1.06
C ASP A 197 10.19 -6.81 -0.14
N PHE A 198 8.89 -6.83 -0.41
CA PHE A 198 8.30 -7.73 -1.41
C PHE A 198 8.61 -7.28 -2.84
N ALA A 199 8.80 -8.27 -3.70
CA ALA A 199 9.08 -8.14 -5.13
C ALA A 199 8.50 -9.36 -5.86
N ASP A 200 7.21 -9.32 -6.17
CA ASP A 200 6.49 -10.40 -6.84
C ASP A 200 5.17 -9.87 -7.41
N ALA A 201 4.32 -10.76 -7.89
CA ALA A 201 3.07 -10.39 -8.55
C ALA A 201 2.10 -9.53 -7.72
N ARG A 202 2.30 -9.39 -6.40
CA ARG A 202 1.54 -8.42 -5.62
C ARG A 202 1.80 -6.98 -6.06
N GLY A 203 3.01 -6.67 -6.54
CA GLY A 203 3.44 -5.32 -6.92
C GLY A 203 2.92 -4.85 -8.28
N VAL A 204 1.63 -5.07 -8.56
CA VAL A 204 1.01 -4.79 -9.86
C VAL A 204 1.20 -3.35 -10.32
N LEU A 205 1.11 -2.37 -9.42
CA LEU A 205 1.29 -0.97 -9.79
C LEU A 205 2.75 -0.67 -10.13
N SER A 206 3.68 -1.29 -9.42
CA SER A 206 5.10 -1.19 -9.76
C SER A 206 5.42 -1.86 -11.11
N ILE A 207 4.63 -2.83 -11.55
CA ILE A 207 4.76 -3.47 -12.88
C ILE A 207 4.19 -2.56 -13.97
N VAL A 208 2.95 -2.09 -13.83
CA VAL A 208 2.24 -1.43 -14.94
C VAL A 208 2.56 0.05 -15.08
N GLU A 209 2.89 0.75 -13.99
CA GLU A 209 3.06 2.20 -14.02
C GLU A 209 4.51 2.63 -14.30
N GLN A 210 5.53 1.91 -13.80
CA GLN A 210 6.96 2.15 -14.09
C GLN A 210 7.76 0.85 -14.04
N PRO A 211 7.66 0.01 -15.09
CA PRO A 211 8.37 -1.26 -15.14
C PRO A 211 9.89 -1.14 -15.04
N GLU A 212 10.46 0.05 -15.31
CA GLU A 212 11.89 0.34 -15.27
C GLU A 212 12.45 0.65 -13.86
N TRP A 213 11.60 0.75 -12.84
CA TRP A 213 12.02 1.12 -11.48
C TRP A 213 11.50 0.15 -10.41
N GLU A 214 12.41 -0.58 -9.76
CA GLU A 214 12.12 -1.49 -8.65
C GLU A 214 10.93 -2.41 -8.95
N TYR A 215 11.07 -3.13 -10.06
CA TYR A 215 10.03 -3.93 -10.69
C TYR A 215 9.32 -4.86 -9.70
N ALA A 216 7.98 -4.93 -9.81
CA ALA A 216 7.14 -5.78 -8.98
C ALA A 216 7.24 -5.54 -7.47
N SER A 217 7.83 -4.42 -7.05
CA SER A 217 7.95 -4.09 -5.64
C SER A 217 6.58 -3.81 -5.00
N ALA A 218 6.38 -4.31 -3.79
CA ALA A 218 5.14 -4.16 -3.02
C ALA A 218 5.39 -4.00 -1.53
N GLY A 219 4.39 -3.46 -0.84
CA GLY A 219 4.33 -3.41 0.62
C GLY A 219 3.21 -4.29 1.18
N THR A 220 2.87 -4.02 2.43
CA THR A 220 1.67 -4.49 3.12
C THR A 220 0.90 -3.26 3.58
N ILE A 221 -0.42 -3.33 3.56
CA ILE A 221 -1.26 -2.29 4.13
C ILE A 221 -1.14 -2.35 5.65
N LEU A 222 -0.67 -1.26 6.25
CA LEU A 222 -0.50 -1.08 7.67
C LEU A 222 -1.42 0.04 8.14
N GLU A 223 -1.86 -0.06 9.39
CA GLU A 223 -2.74 0.91 10.00
C GLU A 223 -2.39 1.08 11.48
N THR A 224 -2.49 2.31 11.96
CA THR A 224 -2.42 2.63 13.38
C THR A 224 -3.34 3.80 13.69
N SER A 225 -3.72 3.95 14.95
CA SER A 225 -4.74 4.92 15.36
C SER A 225 -4.44 5.55 16.71
N ALA A 226 -4.92 6.79 16.88
CA ALA A 226 -4.98 7.50 18.15
C ALA A 226 -6.43 7.61 18.62
N ASP A 227 -6.64 7.37 19.92
CA ASP A 227 -7.89 7.61 20.61
C ASP A 227 -8.10 9.11 20.91
N ALA A 228 -9.23 9.45 21.55
CA ALA A 228 -9.59 10.82 21.86
C ALA A 228 -8.56 11.55 22.73
N GLU A 229 -7.89 10.85 23.65
CA GLU A 229 -6.88 11.46 24.53
C GLU A 229 -5.65 11.88 23.70
N LYS A 230 -5.10 10.95 22.92
CA LYS A 230 -3.96 11.23 22.04
C LYS A 230 -4.30 12.27 20.99
N VAL A 231 -5.50 12.21 20.40
CA VAL A 231 -5.95 13.21 19.42
C VAL A 231 -6.06 14.60 20.04
N SER A 232 -6.60 14.71 21.26
CA SER A 232 -6.62 15.98 21.98
C SER A 232 -5.21 16.54 22.18
N ALA A 233 -4.23 15.70 22.52
CA ALA A 233 -2.83 16.10 22.65
C ALA A 233 -2.23 16.54 21.30
N ILE A 234 -2.48 15.79 20.22
CA ILE A 234 -2.05 16.12 18.86
C ILE A 234 -2.58 17.49 18.42
N MET A 235 -3.88 17.73 18.64
CA MET A 235 -4.53 18.98 18.24
C MET A 235 -4.03 20.18 19.04
N LYS A 236 -3.72 20.02 20.33
CA LYS A 236 -3.09 21.08 21.14
C LYS A 236 -1.69 21.45 20.64
N LEU A 237 -0.98 20.50 20.03
CA LEU A 237 0.35 20.69 19.46
C LEU A 237 0.31 21.14 17.98
N ALA A 238 -0.88 21.21 17.37
CA ALA A 238 -1.07 21.64 15.99
C ALA A 238 -1.00 23.17 15.86
N THR A 239 0.21 23.73 16.03
CA THR A 239 0.47 25.16 15.81
C THR A 239 0.09 25.54 14.37
N ASP A 240 -0.59 26.67 14.20
CA ASP A 240 -1.04 27.18 12.90
C ASP A 240 -1.91 26.21 12.08
N GLY A 241 -2.56 25.25 12.77
CA GLY A 241 -3.41 24.26 12.13
C GLY A 241 -2.64 23.21 11.32
N VAL A 242 -1.35 22.99 11.59
CA VAL A 242 -0.52 22.01 10.88
C VAL A 242 -0.46 20.68 11.64
N LEU A 243 -0.67 19.58 10.91
CA LEU A 243 -0.38 18.22 11.38
C LEU A 243 0.92 17.73 10.75
N ARG A 244 1.89 17.37 11.61
CA ARG A 244 3.18 16.81 11.23
C ARG A 244 3.15 15.31 11.43
N VAL A 245 3.13 14.54 10.34
CA VAL A 245 3.07 13.08 10.40
C VAL A 245 4.42 12.50 10.09
N ARG A 246 4.95 11.70 11.01
CA ARG A 246 6.30 11.13 10.92
C ARG A 246 6.25 9.61 10.95
N PHE A 247 6.92 9.00 9.99
CA PHE A 247 7.23 7.57 9.97
C PHE A 247 8.68 7.39 10.38
N THR A 248 8.91 6.70 11.49
CA THR A 248 10.24 6.48 12.07
C THR A 248 10.56 5.00 12.08
N VAL A 249 11.72 4.61 11.55
CA VAL A 249 12.32 3.31 11.81
C VAL A 249 13.28 3.49 12.99
N PRO A 250 12.91 3.07 14.21
CA PRO A 250 13.79 3.23 15.36
C PRO A 250 15.03 2.35 15.23
N SER A 251 16.14 2.78 15.81
CA SER A 251 17.32 1.94 15.97
C SER A 251 16.98 0.69 16.78
N GLY A 252 17.46 -0.46 16.33
CA GLY A 252 17.15 -1.73 16.99
C GLY A 252 17.34 -2.95 16.10
N PRO A 253 16.93 -4.14 16.59
CA PRO A 253 17.17 -5.41 15.92
C PRO A 253 16.41 -5.58 14.59
N ILE A 254 15.32 -4.85 14.40
CA ILE A 254 14.50 -4.85 13.18
C ILE A 254 14.45 -3.47 12.52
N ALA A 255 15.58 -2.76 12.50
CA ALA A 255 15.74 -1.47 11.82
C ALA A 255 16.08 -1.65 10.32
N ASN A 256 15.24 -2.38 9.59
CA ASN A 256 15.51 -2.78 8.20
C ASN A 256 15.05 -1.73 7.16
N GLY A 257 14.90 -0.47 7.57
CA GLY A 257 14.46 0.61 6.69
C GLY A 257 12.97 0.58 6.35
N ILE A 258 12.55 1.46 5.44
CA ILE A 258 11.16 1.61 5.01
C ILE A 258 11.08 1.82 3.51
N ASN A 259 10.15 1.14 2.85
CA ASN A 259 9.56 1.54 1.59
C ASN A 259 8.15 2.04 1.89
N LEU A 260 7.80 3.26 1.49
CA LEU A 260 6.46 3.84 1.59
C LEU A 260 5.90 4.01 0.17
N TYR A 261 4.73 3.44 -0.09
CA TYR A 261 4.14 3.40 -1.42
C TYR A 261 2.97 4.38 -1.53
N GLY A 262 2.89 5.09 -2.66
CA GLY A 262 1.78 5.96 -3.04
C GLY A 262 0.83 5.27 -4.03
N SER A 263 -0.23 5.97 -4.43
CA SER A 263 -1.36 5.44 -5.23
C SER A 263 -1.04 4.96 -6.65
N THR A 264 0.23 5.00 -7.07
CA THR A 264 0.71 4.50 -8.38
C THR A 264 1.87 3.52 -8.24
N ARG A 265 2.19 3.07 -7.02
CA ARG A 265 3.26 2.11 -6.73
C ARG A 265 2.78 1.06 -5.74
N GLY A 266 3.43 -0.10 -5.74
CA GLY A 266 3.08 -1.17 -4.82
C GLY A 266 1.93 -2.03 -5.32
N SER A 267 1.07 -2.44 -4.39
CA SER A 267 -0.01 -3.40 -4.60
C SER A 267 -1.40 -2.79 -4.59
N THR A 268 -1.55 -1.55 -4.11
CA THR A 268 -2.86 -0.90 -3.93
C THR A 268 -2.85 0.55 -4.36
N LEU A 269 -4.03 1.10 -4.67
CA LEU A 269 -4.18 2.53 -4.97
C LEU A 269 -4.11 3.42 -3.72
N LEU A 270 -3.85 2.85 -2.54
CA LEU A 270 -3.75 3.56 -1.28
C LEU A 270 -2.46 4.40 -1.24
N ALA A 271 -2.63 5.72 -1.21
CA ALA A 271 -1.57 6.61 -0.74
C ALA A 271 -1.51 6.59 0.81
N PRO A 272 -0.38 6.94 1.44
CA PRO A 272 -0.34 7.11 2.88
C PRO A 272 -1.37 8.15 3.29
N THR A 273 -2.35 7.73 4.09
CA THR A 273 -3.57 8.47 4.34
C THR A 273 -3.73 8.74 5.83
N ILE A 274 -3.97 10.00 6.17
CA ILE A 274 -4.25 10.47 7.52
C ILE A 274 -5.74 10.82 7.54
N ARG A 275 -6.48 10.27 8.49
CA ARG A 275 -7.90 10.55 8.67
C ARG A 275 -8.20 10.93 10.10
N VAL A 276 -8.69 12.15 10.31
CA VAL A 276 -9.24 12.59 11.58
C VAL A 276 -10.74 12.37 11.54
N HIS A 277 -11.28 11.60 12.47
CA HIS A 277 -12.72 11.37 12.61
C HIS A 277 -13.31 12.41 13.55
N LEU A 278 -14.41 13.03 13.13
CA LEU A 278 -15.08 14.11 13.81
C LEU A 278 -16.37 13.60 14.47
N GLY A 279 -16.61 14.02 15.71
CA GLY A 279 -17.87 13.81 16.39
C GLY A 279 -18.99 14.69 15.84
N ASN A 280 -20.22 14.27 16.09
CA ASN A 280 -21.41 15.06 15.79
C ASN A 280 -21.45 16.33 16.67
N HIS A 281 -22.12 17.36 16.16
CA HIS A 281 -22.46 18.57 16.91
C HIS A 281 -23.47 18.30 18.02
#